data_AF-A0A376LAL4-F1
#
_entry.id   AF-A0A376LAL4-F1
#
_cell.length_a   1.000
_cell.length_b   1.000
_cell.length_c   1.000
_cell.angle_alpha   90.00
_cell.angle_beta   90.00
_cell.angle_gamma   90.00
#
_symmetry.space_group_name_H-M   'P 1'
#
loop_
_entity.id
_entity.type
_entity.pdbx_description
1 polymer ?
#
loop_
_entity_poly.entity_id
_entity_poly.type
_entity_poly.pdbx_seq_one_letter_code
_entity_poly.pdbx_strand_id
1 'polypeptide(L)' 'MNWMRYFFGRGVSYDKPIIVSCGSGVTAAVVLLALATLDVPNVKLYDGAWSEWGARADLPVEPVK' A
#
# COMPACT_ATOMS: atom_id res chain seq x y z
N MET A 1 19.84 -0.76 4.08
CA MET A 1 18.79 -0.51 3.07
C MET A 1 18.25 0.89 3.30
N ASN A 2 18.32 1.81 2.33
CA ASN A 2 17.79 3.17 2.49
C ASN A 2 16.36 3.23 1.93
N TRP A 3 15.37 2.98 2.80
CA TRP A 3 13.94 2.95 2.47
C TRP A 3 13.46 4.26 1.83
N MET A 4 13.95 5.40 2.30
CA MET A 4 13.56 6.72 1.80
C MET A 4 13.88 6.86 0.32
N ARG A 5 15.11 6.50 -0.08
CA ARG A 5 15.52 6.52 -1.50
C ARG A 5 14.75 5.52 -2.35
N TYR A 6 14.36 4.37 -1.79
CA TYR A 6 13.66 3.33 -2.53
C TYR A 6 12.23 3.73 -2.91
N PHE A 7 11.47 4.31 -1.98
CA PHE A 7 10.09 4.74 -2.22
C PHE A 7 10.02 6.01 -3.07
N PHE A 8 10.82 7.04 -2.75
CA PHE A 8 10.90 8.26 -3.57
C PHE A 8 11.35 7.96 -5.01
N GLY A 9 12.34 7.08 -5.18
CA GLY A 9 12.83 6.68 -6.50
C GLY A 9 11.78 5.96 -7.37
N ARG A 10 10.65 5.53 -6.78
CA ARG A 10 9.50 4.93 -7.48
C ARG A 10 8.30 5.88 -7.60
N GLY A 11 8.47 7.16 -7.28
CA GLY A 11 7.42 8.16 -7.42
C GLY A 11 6.38 8.16 -6.28
N VAL A 12 6.66 7.51 -5.14
CA VAL A 12 5.82 7.65 -3.96
C VAL A 12 6.06 9.05 -3.37
N SER A 13 5.00 9.86 -3.28
CA SER A 13 5.06 11.20 -2.69
C SER A 13 4.52 11.17 -1.25
N TYR A 14 5.20 11.87 -0.35
CA TYR A 14 4.89 11.87 1.10
C TYR A 14 4.00 13.04 1.52
N ASP A 15 3.66 13.94 0.59
CA ASP A 15 2.72 15.05 0.76
C ASP A 15 1.25 14.63 0.64
N LYS A 16 0.99 13.37 0.28
CA LYS A 16 -0.36 12.82 0.08
C LYS A 16 -0.62 11.63 1.01
N PRO A 17 -1.89 11.34 1.34
CA PRO A 17 -2.23 10.11 2.05
C PRO A 17 -1.74 8.89 1.28
N ILE A 18 -1.10 7.95 1.98
CA ILE A 18 -0.63 6.70 1.40
C ILE A 18 -1.49 5.56 1.93
N ILE A 19 -2.07 4.77 1.02
CA ILE A 19 -2.77 3.53 1.34
C ILE A 19 -1.90 2.38 0.86
N VAL A 20 -1.48 1.50 1.76
CA VAL A 20 -0.77 0.26 1.40
C VAL A 20 -1.75 -0.91 1.35
N SER A 21 -1.58 -1.80 0.38
CA SER A 21 -2.42 -2.99 0.18
C SER A 21 -1.61 -4.13 -0.45
N CYS A 22 -2.10 -5.36 -0.33
CA CYS A 22 -1.56 -6.55 -1.00
C CYS A 22 -2.69 -7.57 -1.27
N GLY A 23 -2.38 -8.88 -1.26
CA GLY A 23 -3.39 -9.93 -1.33
C GLY A 23 -4.31 -9.96 -0.09
N SER A 24 -3.71 -10.10 1.09
CA SER A 24 -4.39 -10.35 2.37
C SER A 24 -4.09 -9.30 3.45
N GLY A 25 -3.46 -8.19 3.09
CA GLY A 25 -2.99 -7.16 4.03
C GLY A 25 -1.66 -7.48 4.75
N VAL A 26 -1.25 -8.76 4.84
CA VAL A 26 -0.05 -9.17 5.62
C VAL A 26 1.25 -8.53 5.11
N THR A 27 1.53 -8.63 3.81
CA THR A 27 2.74 -8.01 3.21
C THR A 27 2.69 -6.48 3.29
N ALA A 28 1.50 -5.89 3.16
CA ALA A 28 1.33 -4.46 3.24
C ALA A 28 1.62 -3.90 4.64
N ALA A 29 1.40 -4.68 5.70
CA ALA A 29 1.78 -4.30 7.07
C ALA A 29 3.30 -4.08 7.22
N VAL A 30 4.13 -4.82 6.49
CA VAL A 30 5.59 -4.62 6.48
C VAL A 30 5.96 -3.28 5.82
N VAL A 31 5.25 -2.91 4.75
CA VAL A 31 5.44 -1.62 4.08
C VAL A 31 4.98 -0.46 4.96
N LEU A 32 3.83 -0.62 5.65
CA LEU A 32 3.34 0.34 6.64
C LEU A 32 4.41 0.58 7.72
N LEU A 33 4.99 -0.49 8.27
CA LEU A 33 6.04 -0.39 9.28
C LEU A 33 7.27 0.34 8.72
N ALA A 34 7.73 0.01 7.50
CA ALA A 34 8.86 0.69 6.88
C ALA A 34 8.62 2.21 6.73
N LEU A 35 7.44 2.62 6.28
CA LEU A 35 7.07 4.03 6.17
C LEU A 35 6.94 4.71 7.55
N ALA A 36 6.45 4.00 8.56
CA ALA A 36 6.42 4.50 9.93
C ALA A 36 7.84 4.74 10.50
N THR A 37 8.83 3.89 10.17
CA THR A 37 10.23 4.12 10.59
C THR A 37 10.88 5.33 9.92
N LEU A 38 10.27 5.85 8.85
CA LEU A 38 10.70 7.05 8.15
C LEU A 38 9.92 8.31 8.58
N ASP A 39 9.06 8.19 9.60
CA ASP A 39 8.17 9.26 10.08
C ASP A 39 7.28 9.85 8.97
N VAL A 40 6.91 9.03 7.98
CA VAL A 40 6.02 9.45 6.90
C VAL A 40 4.61 9.60 7.48
N PRO A 41 3.99 10.79 7.42
CA PRO A 41 2.67 10.99 7.98
C PRO A 41 1.58 10.38 7.10
N ASN A 42 0.41 10.14 7.69
CA ASN A 42 -0.82 9.80 6.97
C ASN A 42 -0.74 8.54 6.08
N VAL A 43 -0.05 7.51 6.58
CA VAL A 43 0.00 6.18 5.98
C VAL A 43 -1.02 5.28 6.65
N LYS A 44 -1.84 4.58 5.86
CA LYS A 44 -2.87 3.65 6.33
C LYS A 44 -2.76 2.32 5.60
N LEU A 45 -3.10 1.24 6.29
CA LEU A 45 -3.26 -0.08 5.70
C LEU A 45 -4.71 -0.25 5.26
N TYR A 46 -4.92 -0.68 4.02
CA TYR A 46 -6.19 -1.28 3.62
C TYR A 46 -6.15 -2.77 3.97
N ASP A 47 -6.78 -3.14 5.07
CA ASP A 47 -6.72 -4.48 5.68
C ASP A 47 -7.48 -5.55 4.88
N GLY A 48 -8.65 -5.19 4.33
CA GLY A 48 -9.44 -6.06 3.46
C GLY A 48 -8.69 -6.44 2.18
N ALA A 49 -7.85 -5.53 1.67
CA ALA A 49 -6.91 -5.78 0.59
C ALA A 49 -7.59 -6.40 -0.66
N TRP A 50 -6.86 -7.19 -1.44
CA TRP A 50 -7.46 -7.89 -2.58
C TRP A 50 -8.51 -8.92 -2.16
N SER A 51 -8.35 -9.59 -1.01
CA SER A 51 -9.32 -10.56 -0.51
C SER A 51 -10.72 -9.98 -0.36
N GLU A 52 -10.84 -8.72 0.09
CA GLU A 52 -12.13 -8.03 0.18
C GLU A 52 -12.55 -7.46 -1.19
N TRP A 53 -11.66 -6.72 -1.87
CA TRP A 53 -12.00 -6.06 -3.14
C TRP A 53 -12.40 -7.06 -4.23
N GLY A 54 -11.62 -8.14 -4.38
CA GLY A 54 -11.84 -9.18 -5.38
C GLY A 54 -13.02 -10.11 -5.07
N ALA A 55 -13.52 -10.11 -3.83
CA ALA A 55 -14.73 -10.86 -3.47
C ALA A 55 -16.03 -10.14 -3.90
N ARG A 56 -15.94 -8.85 -4.26
CA ARG A 56 -17.08 -8.02 -4.64
C ARG A 56 -17.24 -7.96 -6.15
N ALA A 57 -18.38 -8.44 -6.64
CA ALA A 57 -18.72 -8.42 -8.07
C ALA A 57 -19.09 -7.03 -8.61
N ASP A 58 -19.36 -6.07 -7.72
CA ASP A 58 -19.78 -4.70 -8.06
C ASP A 58 -18.60 -3.70 -8.17
N LEU A 59 -17.37 -4.16 -7.91
CA LEU A 59 -16.17 -3.33 -7.98
C LEU A 59 -15.41 -3.53 -9.30
N PRO A 60 -14.74 -2.48 -9.82
CA PRO A 60 -13.95 -2.60 -11.03
C PRO A 60 -12.71 -3.45 -10.79
N VAL A 61 -12.38 -4.28 -11.77
CA VAL A 61 -11.17 -5.10 -11.82
C VAL A 61 -10.60 -5.02 -13.23
N GLU A 62 -9.31 -4.74 -13.36
CA GLU A 62 -8.63 -4.83 -14.66
C GLU A 62 -8.54 -6.30 -15.10
N PRO A 63 -8.94 -6.63 -16.34
CA PRO A 63 -8.82 -8.00 -16.85
C PRO A 63 -7.34 -8.40 -16.96
N VAL A 64 -7.07 -9.68 -16.74
CA VAL A 64 -5.74 -10.25 -16.97
C VAL A 64 -5.36 -10.00 -18.43
N LYS A 65 -4.17 -9.42 -18.63
CA LYS A 65 -3.59 -9.20 -19.98
C LYS A 65 -3.26 -10.51 -20.68
#